data_AF-A0A523DBA9-F1
#
_entry.id   AF-A0A523DBA9-F1
#
_cell.length_a   1.000
_cell.length_b   1.000
_cell.length_c   1.000
_cell.angle_alpha   90.00
_cell.angle_beta   90.00
_cell.angle_gamma   90.00
#
_symmetry.space_group_name_H-M   'P 1'
#
loop_
_entity.id
_entity.type
_entity.pdbx_description
1 polymer ?
#
loop_
_entity_poly.entity_id
_entity_poly.type
_entity_poly.pdbx_seq_one_letter_code
_entity_poly.pdbx_strand_id
1 'polypeptide(L)'
;MRTVLILLAWLWVGVPSVVAQERLNLDWPALAQKIVERMALEPGEKVLLVAHPDMFREIVPHLRYEVMKAGAVDLGVIDVLASAPFESWNPQVLQRAAGSSREAYRTMFRDVDAAVMLPGARPFHPPYAAMQDLLREGRGRTVHFHWLENGSAFPIPGQPLPPLHVIDATYQKALLNTDYKALARIQQRFEESLRGEEIRVTTSLGTDLRFRIGSRPVNRQDGDASRARAENGITLIDREIELPAGALRVAPLEETVEGTIAFPPSQWDSRPVVGLRLRFVEGRVVDISADSGLTAVEAEMNGAGPAGRRFREFALGFNEELAVPDRNPWIPYYGYGAGVVRLSLGDNSELGGTVTGGYFRWNFFMDATVTVGDQVWVRDGKLVMR
;
A
#
# COMPACT_ATOMS: atom_id res chain seq x y z
N MET A 1 -20.67 -51.23 49.45
CA MET A 1 -20.15 -50.69 48.19
C MET A 1 -21.34 -50.37 47.28
N ARG A 2 -21.70 -49.10 47.15
CA ARG A 2 -22.77 -48.60 46.26
C ARG A 2 -22.12 -47.63 45.27
N THR A 3 -22.17 -47.98 43.99
CA THR A 3 -21.66 -47.19 42.88
C THR A 3 -22.63 -46.03 42.63
N VAL A 4 -22.15 -44.79 42.74
CA VAL A 4 -22.87 -43.59 42.31
C VAL A 4 -22.26 -43.16 40.98
N LEU A 5 -23.04 -43.26 39.91
CA LEU A 5 -22.73 -42.63 38.62
C LEU A 5 -23.05 -41.14 38.73
N ILE A 6 -22.06 -40.28 38.51
CA ILE A 6 -22.27 -38.84 38.31
C ILE A 6 -22.23 -38.57 36.81
N LEU A 7 -23.38 -38.24 36.22
CA LEU A 7 -23.47 -37.66 34.88
C LEU A 7 -22.98 -36.21 34.92
N LEU A 8 -21.86 -35.93 34.26
CA LEU A 8 -21.41 -34.58 33.96
C LEU A 8 -22.03 -34.14 32.63
N ALA A 9 -23.04 -33.26 32.71
CA ALA A 9 -23.58 -32.55 31.56
C ALA A 9 -22.55 -31.51 31.09
N TRP A 10 -22.06 -31.67 29.87
CA TRP A 10 -21.22 -30.67 29.20
C TRP A 10 -22.14 -29.59 28.60
N LEU A 11 -22.18 -28.41 29.22
CA LEU A 11 -22.67 -27.21 28.56
C LEU A 11 -21.72 -26.84 27.42
N TRP A 12 -22.17 -27.06 26.19
CA TRP A 12 -21.56 -26.46 25.01
C TRP A 12 -21.80 -24.95 25.05
N VAL A 13 -20.80 -24.19 25.48
CA VAL A 13 -20.73 -22.76 25.17
C VAL A 13 -20.33 -22.67 23.71
N GLY A 14 -21.31 -22.41 22.84
CA GLY A 14 -21.08 -22.21 21.42
C GLY A 14 -20.06 -21.08 21.20
N VAL A 15 -19.04 -21.36 20.39
CA VAL A 15 -18.15 -20.34 19.84
C VAL A 15 -19.03 -19.33 19.11
N PRO A 16 -18.95 -18.01 19.42
CA PRO A 16 -19.72 -17.03 18.66
C PRO A 16 -19.30 -17.13 17.20
N SER A 17 -20.28 -17.39 16.33
CA SER A 17 -20.11 -17.33 14.90
C SER A 17 -19.52 -15.97 14.57
N VAL A 18 -18.36 -15.93 13.91
CA VAL A 18 -17.86 -14.70 13.28
C VAL A 18 -18.93 -14.32 12.26
N VAL A 19 -19.80 -13.37 12.63
CA VAL A 19 -20.80 -12.84 11.71
C VAL A 19 -20.01 -12.20 10.59
N ALA A 20 -20.08 -12.78 9.40
CA ALA A 20 -19.45 -12.20 8.21
C ALA A 20 -19.97 -10.76 8.09
N GLN A 21 -19.06 -9.79 8.19
CA GLN A 21 -19.45 -8.39 8.17
C GLN A 21 -20.07 -8.06 6.81
N GLU A 22 -21.23 -7.42 6.82
CA GLU A 22 -21.94 -7.07 5.59
C GLU A 22 -21.06 -6.20 4.69
N ARG A 23 -20.83 -6.69 3.47
CA ARG A 23 -20.13 -5.99 2.40
C ARG A 23 -21.11 -5.12 1.63
N LEU A 24 -20.62 -4.01 1.09
CA LEU A 24 -21.42 -3.23 0.15
C LEU A 24 -21.58 -4.01 -1.16
N ASN A 25 -22.76 -3.97 -1.78
CA ASN A 25 -22.87 -4.35 -3.18
C ASN A 25 -22.28 -3.22 -4.04
N LEU A 26 -21.04 -3.42 -4.49
CA LEU A 26 -20.28 -2.44 -5.25
C LEU A 26 -20.86 -2.24 -6.67
N ASP A 27 -20.66 -1.04 -7.23
CA ASP A 27 -21.03 -0.70 -8.60
C ASP A 27 -19.98 -1.25 -9.57
N TRP A 28 -20.02 -2.56 -9.80
CA TRP A 28 -19.04 -3.27 -10.62
C TRP A 28 -18.88 -2.71 -12.05
N PRO A 29 -19.97 -2.38 -12.78
CA PRO A 29 -19.84 -1.73 -14.08
C PRO A 29 -19.08 -0.39 -14.02
N ALA A 30 -19.43 0.49 -13.07
CA ALA A 30 -18.79 1.80 -12.96
C ALA A 30 -17.31 1.68 -12.54
N LEU A 31 -17.01 0.77 -11.60
CA LEU A 31 -15.65 0.47 -11.20
C LEU A 31 -14.85 -0.01 -12.42
N ALA A 32 -15.30 -1.05 -13.12
CA ALA A 32 -14.60 -1.57 -14.29
C ALA A 32 -14.34 -0.52 -15.37
N GLN A 33 -15.35 0.30 -15.68
CA GLN A 33 -15.22 1.41 -16.63
C GLN A 33 -14.14 2.40 -16.19
N LYS A 34 -14.15 2.81 -14.91
CA LYS A 34 -13.16 3.76 -14.38
C LYS A 34 -11.75 3.17 -14.40
N ILE A 35 -11.59 1.90 -14.11
CA ILE A 35 -10.29 1.21 -14.14
C ILE A 35 -9.71 1.24 -15.56
N VAL A 36 -10.49 0.83 -16.56
CA VAL A 36 -10.06 0.82 -17.96
C VAL A 36 -9.83 2.24 -18.48
N GLU A 37 -10.64 3.22 -18.08
CA GLU A 37 -10.38 4.64 -18.36
C GLU A 37 -9.00 5.07 -17.85
N ARG A 38 -8.62 4.68 -16.63
CA ARG A 38 -7.31 5.02 -16.05
C ARG A 38 -6.14 4.30 -16.70
N MET A 39 -6.35 3.11 -17.24
CA MET A 39 -5.36 2.36 -18.01
C MET A 39 -5.06 2.99 -19.38
N ALA A 40 -5.97 3.85 -19.86
CA ALA A 40 -5.90 4.51 -21.17
C ALA A 40 -5.45 3.53 -22.27
N LEU A 41 -6.16 2.41 -22.36
CA LEU A 41 -5.82 1.31 -23.26
C LEU A 41 -5.82 1.78 -24.72
N GLU A 42 -4.81 1.34 -25.47
CA GLU A 42 -4.72 1.53 -26.91
C GLU A 42 -5.27 0.29 -27.65
N PRO A 43 -5.83 0.45 -28.87
CA PRO A 43 -6.28 -0.69 -29.66
C PRO A 43 -5.17 -1.72 -29.89
N GLY A 44 -5.49 -2.99 -29.67
CA GLY A 44 -4.56 -4.11 -29.82
C GLY A 44 -3.71 -4.44 -28.59
N GLU A 45 -3.76 -3.63 -27.51
CA GLU A 45 -3.07 -3.97 -26.25
C GLU A 45 -3.58 -5.27 -25.66
N LYS A 46 -2.67 -6.16 -25.28
CA LYS A 46 -2.99 -7.44 -24.67
C LYS A 46 -3.11 -7.28 -23.16
N VAL A 47 -4.32 -7.47 -22.64
CA VAL A 47 -4.64 -7.24 -21.24
C VAL A 47 -4.92 -8.57 -20.52
N LEU A 48 -4.28 -8.75 -19.38
CA LEU A 48 -4.46 -9.90 -18.50
C LEU A 48 -5.08 -9.48 -17.17
N LEU A 49 -6.00 -10.27 -16.64
CA LEU A 49 -6.47 -10.13 -15.26
C LEU A 49 -5.81 -11.20 -14.38
N VAL A 50 -5.29 -10.81 -13.22
CA VAL A 50 -4.84 -11.74 -12.18
C VAL A 50 -5.80 -11.62 -11.01
N ALA A 51 -6.55 -12.68 -10.74
CA ALA A 51 -7.68 -12.66 -9.81
C ALA A 51 -7.50 -13.67 -8.68
N HIS A 52 -8.13 -13.41 -7.54
CA HIS A 52 -8.39 -14.44 -6.55
C HIS A 52 -9.78 -15.03 -6.80
N PRO A 53 -9.94 -16.37 -6.84
CA PRO A 53 -11.20 -17.00 -7.29
C PRO A 53 -12.41 -16.65 -6.40
N ASP A 54 -12.16 -16.42 -5.10
CA ASP A 54 -13.23 -16.13 -4.13
C ASP A 54 -13.42 -14.63 -3.82
N MET A 55 -12.70 -13.73 -4.49
CA MET A 55 -12.73 -12.30 -4.16
C MET A 55 -13.00 -11.44 -5.38
N PHE A 56 -13.97 -10.53 -5.27
CA PHE A 56 -14.27 -9.55 -6.32
C PHE A 56 -14.59 -10.20 -7.68
N ARG A 57 -15.05 -11.46 -7.70
CA ARG A 57 -15.34 -12.19 -8.94
C ARG A 57 -16.36 -11.48 -9.83
N GLU A 58 -17.24 -10.69 -9.22
CA GLU A 58 -18.29 -9.93 -9.89
C GLU A 58 -17.74 -8.86 -10.83
N ILE A 59 -16.55 -8.28 -10.55
CA ILE A 59 -15.96 -7.24 -11.42
C ILE A 59 -15.33 -7.81 -12.70
N VAL A 60 -14.92 -9.08 -12.68
CA VAL A 60 -14.19 -9.75 -13.76
C VAL A 60 -14.90 -9.65 -15.12
N PRO A 61 -16.18 -10.04 -15.27
CA PRO A 61 -16.86 -9.91 -16.57
C PRO A 61 -16.96 -8.47 -17.05
N HIS A 62 -17.14 -7.51 -16.14
CA HIS A 62 -17.22 -6.08 -16.48
C HIS A 62 -15.87 -5.53 -16.96
N LEU A 63 -14.76 -5.89 -16.31
CA LEU A 63 -13.42 -5.49 -16.74
C LEU A 63 -13.10 -6.05 -18.13
N ARG A 64 -13.35 -7.34 -18.36
CA ARG A 64 -13.12 -7.96 -19.67
C ARG A 64 -13.95 -7.29 -20.77
N TYR A 65 -15.21 -6.97 -20.47
CA TYR A 65 -16.06 -6.21 -21.37
C TYR A 65 -15.48 -4.82 -21.70
N GLU A 66 -15.07 -4.04 -20.70
CA GLU A 66 -14.53 -2.70 -20.91
C GLU A 66 -13.16 -2.73 -21.63
N VAL A 67 -12.32 -3.74 -21.38
CA VAL A 67 -11.08 -4.00 -22.15
C VAL A 67 -11.40 -4.19 -23.64
N MET A 68 -12.32 -5.10 -23.98
CA MET A 68 -12.70 -5.35 -25.37
C MET A 68 -13.32 -4.11 -26.02
N LYS A 69 -14.15 -3.37 -25.26
CA LYS A 69 -14.79 -2.13 -25.71
C LYS A 69 -13.77 -1.02 -25.99
N ALA A 70 -12.63 -1.00 -25.29
CA ALA A 70 -11.51 -0.11 -25.57
C ALA A 70 -10.69 -0.53 -26.82
N GLY A 71 -11.01 -1.65 -27.45
CA GLY A 71 -10.29 -2.19 -28.62
C GLY A 71 -9.04 -2.99 -28.26
N ALA A 72 -8.81 -3.24 -26.97
CA ALA A 72 -7.74 -4.10 -26.47
C ALA A 72 -8.10 -5.59 -26.58
N VAL A 73 -7.08 -6.45 -26.59
CA VAL A 73 -7.20 -7.90 -26.63
C VAL A 73 -7.31 -8.44 -25.20
N ASP A 74 -8.47 -9.00 -24.87
CA ASP A 74 -8.70 -9.71 -23.61
C ASP A 74 -8.02 -11.10 -23.63
N LEU A 75 -6.94 -11.26 -22.86
CA LEU A 75 -6.25 -12.54 -22.69
C LEU A 75 -6.92 -13.46 -21.67
N GLY A 76 -7.95 -12.99 -20.98
CA GLY A 76 -8.66 -13.71 -19.94
C GLY A 76 -8.10 -13.47 -18.54
N VAL A 77 -8.31 -14.47 -17.68
CA VAL A 77 -8.07 -14.38 -16.24
C VAL A 77 -7.16 -15.52 -15.81
N ILE A 78 -6.16 -15.20 -15.01
CA ILE A 78 -5.35 -16.18 -14.28
C ILE A 78 -5.71 -16.09 -12.81
N ASP A 79 -6.37 -17.12 -12.32
CA ASP A 79 -6.66 -17.25 -10.90
C ASP A 79 -5.39 -17.61 -10.13
N VAL A 80 -5.12 -16.86 -9.06
CA VAL A 80 -4.17 -17.29 -8.04
C VAL A 80 -4.77 -18.44 -7.23
N LEU A 81 -3.91 -19.23 -6.59
CA LEU A 81 -4.40 -20.19 -5.61
C LEU A 81 -5.09 -19.43 -4.48
N ALA A 82 -6.31 -19.86 -4.14
CA ALA A 82 -7.04 -19.27 -3.02
C ALA A 82 -6.21 -19.37 -1.74
N SER A 83 -6.22 -18.30 -0.94
CA SER A 83 -5.69 -18.38 0.43
C SER A 83 -6.53 -19.41 1.19
N ALA A 84 -5.89 -20.52 1.57
CA ALA A 84 -6.52 -21.74 2.06
C ALA A 84 -7.62 -21.51 3.12
N PRO A 85 -8.59 -22.43 3.16
CA PRO A 85 -8.83 -23.14 4.42
C PRO A 85 -8.50 -24.63 4.30
N PHE A 86 -7.78 -25.06 3.27
CA PHE A 86 -7.36 -26.46 3.14
C PHE A 86 -6.16 -26.74 4.07
N GLU A 87 -6.45 -26.97 5.36
CA GLU A 87 -5.49 -27.48 6.36
C GLU A 87 -4.76 -28.75 5.89
N SER A 88 -5.33 -29.47 4.91
CA SER A 88 -4.75 -30.66 4.30
C SER A 88 -3.63 -30.41 3.28
N TRP A 89 -3.37 -29.16 2.90
CA TRP A 89 -2.34 -28.85 1.91
C TRP A 89 -0.95 -28.83 2.53
N ASN A 90 0.02 -29.44 1.84
CA ASN A 90 1.41 -29.43 2.28
C ASN A 90 2.11 -28.13 1.83
N PRO A 91 2.52 -27.24 2.76
CA PRO A 91 3.16 -25.96 2.40
C PRO A 91 4.47 -26.13 1.62
N GLN A 92 5.22 -27.22 1.87
CA GLN A 92 6.46 -27.51 1.16
C GLN A 92 6.23 -27.89 -0.31
N VAL A 93 5.05 -28.41 -0.65
CA VAL A 93 4.69 -28.67 -2.06
C VAL A 93 4.45 -27.33 -2.76
N LEU A 94 3.66 -26.45 -2.15
CA LEU A 94 3.38 -25.11 -2.69
C LEU A 94 4.67 -24.30 -2.87
N GLN A 95 5.55 -24.29 -1.85
CA GLN A 95 6.81 -23.57 -1.89
C GLN A 95 7.75 -24.10 -2.98
N ARG A 96 7.87 -25.43 -3.14
CA ARG A 96 8.70 -26.04 -4.19
C ARG A 96 8.19 -25.73 -5.59
N ALA A 97 6.88 -25.77 -5.79
CA ALA A 97 6.28 -25.52 -7.10
C ALA A 97 6.27 -24.03 -7.49
N ALA A 98 6.21 -23.11 -6.52
CA ALA A 98 6.05 -21.68 -6.76
C ALA A 98 7.12 -21.09 -7.70
N GLY A 99 8.38 -21.51 -7.56
CA GLY A 99 9.48 -21.05 -8.42
C GLY A 99 9.30 -21.48 -9.87
N SER A 100 9.05 -22.76 -10.13
CA SER A 100 8.79 -23.26 -11.48
C SER A 100 7.55 -22.66 -12.11
N SER A 101 6.49 -22.44 -11.33
CA SER A 101 5.28 -21.73 -11.80
C SER A 101 5.58 -20.29 -12.18
N ARG A 102 6.36 -19.56 -11.38
CA ARG A 102 6.75 -18.16 -11.67
C ARG A 102 7.53 -18.06 -12.98
N GLU A 103 8.47 -18.95 -13.24
CA GLU A 103 9.23 -18.97 -14.51
C GLU A 103 8.35 -19.29 -15.73
N ALA A 104 7.41 -20.24 -15.58
CA ALA A 104 6.45 -20.54 -16.64
C ALA A 104 5.54 -19.34 -16.92
N TYR A 105 5.00 -18.69 -15.89
CA TYR A 105 4.18 -17.49 -16.03
C TYR A 105 4.98 -16.32 -16.62
N ARG A 106 6.25 -16.16 -16.25
CA ARG A 106 7.10 -15.11 -16.82
C ARG A 106 7.30 -15.30 -18.33
N THR A 107 7.38 -16.54 -18.80
CA THR A 107 7.39 -16.85 -20.24
C THR A 107 6.04 -16.57 -20.88
N MET A 108 4.94 -17.00 -20.24
CA MET A 108 3.57 -16.80 -20.74
C MET A 108 3.18 -15.32 -20.83
N PHE A 109 3.57 -14.53 -19.83
CA PHE A 109 3.22 -13.11 -19.72
C PHE A 109 4.17 -12.20 -20.49
N ARG A 110 5.14 -12.77 -21.20
CA ARG A 110 6.15 -12.00 -21.93
C ARG A 110 5.49 -10.97 -22.85
N ASP A 111 4.40 -11.30 -23.52
CA ASP A 111 3.76 -10.39 -24.47
C ASP A 111 2.49 -9.73 -23.90
N VAL A 112 2.36 -9.65 -22.58
CA VAL A 112 1.28 -8.91 -21.91
C VAL A 112 1.67 -7.43 -21.85
N ASP A 113 0.82 -6.56 -22.39
CA ASP A 113 1.07 -5.11 -22.43
C ASP A 113 0.61 -4.43 -21.14
N ALA A 114 -0.52 -4.87 -20.58
CA ALA A 114 -1.05 -4.38 -19.32
C ALA A 114 -1.72 -5.50 -18.51
N ALA A 115 -1.68 -5.40 -17.18
CA ALA A 115 -2.44 -6.32 -16.33
C ALA A 115 -3.14 -5.62 -15.17
N VAL A 116 -4.27 -6.19 -14.74
CA VAL A 116 -4.99 -5.75 -13.53
C VAL A 116 -4.79 -6.78 -12.44
N MET A 117 -4.17 -6.36 -11.34
CA MET A 117 -4.01 -7.17 -10.14
C MET A 117 -5.20 -6.91 -9.23
N LEU A 118 -6.15 -7.85 -9.23
CA LEU A 118 -7.39 -7.73 -8.47
C LEU A 118 -7.20 -8.05 -6.98
N PRO A 119 -8.14 -7.61 -6.11
CA PRO A 119 -8.07 -7.88 -4.68
C PRO A 119 -7.93 -9.39 -4.37
N GLY A 120 -7.18 -9.70 -3.32
CA GLY A 120 -6.80 -11.07 -2.97
C GLY A 120 -5.58 -11.63 -3.72
N ALA A 121 -5.28 -11.17 -4.94
CA ALA A 121 -4.00 -11.46 -5.58
C ALA A 121 -2.87 -10.68 -4.89
N ARG A 122 -1.70 -11.30 -4.74
CA ARG A 122 -0.60 -10.77 -3.90
C ARG A 122 0.76 -11.07 -4.52
N PRO A 123 1.81 -10.25 -4.24
CA PRO A 123 3.14 -10.42 -4.84
C PRO A 123 3.83 -11.77 -4.63
N PHE A 124 3.45 -12.54 -3.60
CA PHE A 124 4.01 -13.89 -3.40
C PHE A 124 3.36 -14.94 -4.31
N HIS A 125 2.20 -14.66 -4.91
CA HIS A 125 1.56 -15.57 -5.84
C HIS A 125 2.36 -15.62 -7.15
N PRO A 126 2.65 -16.83 -7.70
CA PRO A 126 3.48 -16.96 -8.89
C PRO A 126 3.12 -16.09 -10.10
N PRO A 127 1.84 -15.95 -10.53
CA PRO A 127 1.52 -15.09 -11.68
C PRO A 127 1.74 -13.61 -11.38
N TYR A 128 1.42 -13.14 -10.17
CA TYR A 128 1.70 -11.77 -9.75
C TYR A 128 3.22 -11.52 -9.74
N ALA A 129 3.99 -12.41 -9.11
CA ALA A 129 5.44 -12.33 -9.03
C ALA A 129 6.11 -12.31 -10.42
N ALA A 130 5.58 -13.10 -11.36
CA ALA A 130 6.05 -13.12 -12.74
C ALA A 130 5.83 -11.78 -13.44
N MET A 131 4.65 -11.17 -13.29
CA MET A 131 4.39 -9.84 -13.85
C MET A 131 5.32 -8.79 -13.23
N GLN A 132 5.47 -8.81 -11.90
CA GLN A 132 6.41 -7.96 -11.17
C GLN A 132 7.84 -8.04 -11.71
N ASP A 133 8.30 -9.23 -12.10
CA ASP A 133 9.61 -9.37 -12.70
C ASP A 133 9.70 -8.70 -14.05
N LEU A 134 8.70 -8.89 -14.92
CA LEU A 134 8.66 -8.27 -16.24
C LEU A 134 8.66 -6.74 -16.15
N LEU A 135 7.92 -6.18 -15.18
CA LEU A 135 7.88 -4.74 -14.93
C LEU A 135 9.25 -4.19 -14.50
N ARG A 136 10.01 -4.93 -13.68
CA ARG A 136 11.40 -4.56 -13.31
C ARG A 136 12.34 -4.51 -14.51
N GLU A 137 12.01 -5.21 -15.60
CA GLU A 137 12.79 -5.18 -16.86
C GLU A 137 12.26 -4.15 -17.85
N GLY A 138 11.33 -3.30 -17.41
CA GLY A 138 10.72 -2.28 -18.25
C GLY A 138 9.64 -2.81 -19.19
N ARG A 139 9.03 -3.96 -18.90
CA ARG A 139 8.05 -4.60 -19.79
C ARG A 139 6.65 -4.58 -19.20
N GLY A 140 5.71 -4.02 -19.95
CA GLY A 140 4.31 -3.88 -19.57
C GLY A 140 4.08 -2.85 -18.46
N ARG A 141 2.83 -2.85 -17.97
CA ARG A 141 2.36 -2.03 -16.84
C ARG A 141 1.23 -2.71 -16.07
N THR A 142 0.98 -2.29 -14.84
CA THR A 142 -0.10 -2.83 -14.02
C THR A 142 -0.94 -1.76 -13.36
N VAL A 143 -2.20 -2.13 -13.12
CA VAL A 143 -3.05 -1.48 -12.14
C VAL A 143 -3.27 -2.43 -10.97
N HIS A 144 -3.08 -1.94 -9.75
CA HIS A 144 -3.23 -2.70 -8.51
C HIS A 144 -4.43 -2.24 -7.69
N PHE A 145 -5.20 -3.21 -7.21
CA PHE A 145 -6.32 -3.00 -6.30
C PHE A 145 -6.04 -3.64 -4.95
N HIS A 146 -5.80 -2.80 -3.95
CA HIS A 146 -5.67 -3.23 -2.57
C HIS A 146 -6.92 -2.90 -1.79
N TRP A 147 -8.01 -3.58 -2.12
CA TRP A 147 -9.14 -3.65 -1.21
C TRP A 147 -8.70 -4.42 0.05
N LEU A 148 -9.15 -3.99 1.23
CA LEU A 148 -9.07 -4.57 2.59
C LEU A 148 -8.00 -5.64 2.96
N GLU A 149 -7.76 -6.64 2.12
CA GLU A 149 -6.98 -7.85 2.36
C GLU A 149 -5.48 -7.67 2.56
N ASN A 150 -4.93 -6.51 2.25
CA ASN A 150 -3.52 -6.18 2.49
C ASN A 150 -3.35 -5.14 3.60
N GLY A 151 -4.34 -5.02 4.48
CA GLY A 151 -4.32 -4.03 5.54
C GLY A 151 -4.35 -2.60 4.97
N SER A 152 -5.08 -2.37 3.88
CA SER A 152 -5.12 -1.04 3.27
C SER A 152 -5.83 -0.01 4.14
N ALA A 153 -6.68 -0.43 5.08
CA ALA A 153 -7.27 0.41 6.11
C ALA A 153 -6.50 0.24 7.43
N PHE A 154 -6.10 1.35 8.07
CA PHE A 154 -5.40 1.29 9.36
C PHE A 154 -6.23 1.92 10.48
N PRO A 155 -6.37 1.23 11.63
CA PRO A 155 -7.00 1.81 12.80
C PRO A 155 -6.12 2.90 13.41
N ILE A 156 -6.75 3.82 14.12
CA ILE A 156 -6.06 4.79 14.98
C ILE A 156 -6.11 4.25 16.41
N PRO A 157 -5.08 4.43 17.26
CA PRO A 157 -5.12 3.97 18.64
C PRO A 157 -6.40 4.41 19.37
N GLY A 158 -7.14 3.43 19.92
CA GLY A 158 -8.42 3.66 20.60
C GLY A 158 -9.64 3.82 19.68
N GLN A 159 -9.47 3.74 18.36
CA GLN A 159 -10.54 3.83 17.36
C GLN A 159 -10.55 2.55 16.50
N PRO A 160 -11.57 1.69 16.62
CA PRO A 160 -11.67 0.51 15.76
C PRO A 160 -11.90 0.93 14.30
N LEU A 161 -11.54 0.05 13.36
CA LEU A 161 -11.93 0.24 11.97
C LEU A 161 -13.46 0.28 11.84
N PRO A 162 -14.00 1.10 10.91
CA PRO A 162 -15.43 1.09 10.63
C PRO A 162 -15.83 -0.23 9.95
N PRO A 163 -17.15 -0.51 9.87
CA PRO A 163 -17.63 -1.69 9.17
C PRO A 163 -17.20 -1.77 7.71
N LEU A 164 -17.05 -2.99 7.18
CA LEU A 164 -16.58 -3.20 5.80
C LEU A 164 -17.40 -2.44 4.75
N HIS A 165 -18.74 -2.38 4.85
CA HIS A 165 -19.55 -1.61 3.90
C HIS A 165 -19.20 -0.11 3.87
N VAL A 166 -18.73 0.47 4.99
CA VAL A 166 -18.27 1.87 5.05
C VAL A 166 -16.92 2.03 4.34
N ILE A 167 -16.02 1.07 4.53
CA ILE A 167 -14.72 1.06 3.84
C ILE A 167 -14.93 0.87 2.34
N ASP A 168 -15.76 -0.11 1.95
CA ASP A 168 -16.16 -0.37 0.56
C ASP A 168 -16.75 0.91 -0.08
N ALA A 169 -17.69 1.58 0.61
CA ALA A 169 -18.28 2.83 0.12
C ALA A 169 -17.23 3.94 -0.05
N THR A 170 -16.30 4.07 0.90
CA THR A 170 -15.23 5.07 0.86
C THR A 170 -14.29 4.81 -0.32
N TYR A 171 -13.87 3.57 -0.53
CA TYR A 171 -12.96 3.24 -1.62
C TYR A 171 -13.63 3.28 -3.00
N GLN A 172 -14.90 2.88 -3.10
CA GLN A 172 -15.68 3.06 -4.33
C GLN A 172 -15.81 4.55 -4.66
N LYS A 173 -16.18 5.37 -3.67
CA LYS A 173 -16.27 6.83 -3.85
C LYS A 173 -14.93 7.41 -4.31
N ALA A 174 -13.84 7.03 -3.65
CA ALA A 174 -12.51 7.49 -4.02
C ALA A 174 -12.13 7.08 -5.45
N LEU A 175 -12.38 5.84 -5.87
CA LEU A 175 -12.10 5.43 -7.25
C LEU A 175 -12.92 6.22 -8.27
N LEU A 176 -14.22 6.37 -8.03
CA LEU A 176 -15.15 6.93 -9.01
C LEU A 176 -15.11 8.46 -9.07
N ASN A 177 -14.89 9.14 -7.95
CA ASN A 177 -15.10 10.57 -7.82
C ASN A 177 -13.81 11.41 -7.71
N THR A 178 -12.64 10.77 -7.58
CA THR A 178 -11.36 11.52 -7.56
C THR A 178 -11.23 12.36 -8.84
N ASP A 179 -10.96 13.66 -8.70
CA ASP A 179 -10.49 14.48 -9.82
C ASP A 179 -9.03 14.14 -10.12
N TYR A 180 -8.83 13.12 -10.95
CA TYR A 180 -7.51 12.64 -11.35
C TYR A 180 -6.66 13.72 -12.04
N LYS A 181 -7.28 14.70 -12.73
CA LYS A 181 -6.53 15.79 -13.35
C LYS A 181 -6.00 16.75 -12.29
N ALA A 182 -6.82 17.09 -11.29
CA ALA A 182 -6.36 17.90 -10.16
C ALA A 182 -5.29 17.16 -9.35
N LEU A 183 -5.49 15.86 -9.08
CA LEU A 183 -4.53 15.02 -8.36
C LEU A 183 -3.17 14.99 -9.07
N ALA A 184 -3.14 14.76 -10.38
CA ALA A 184 -1.90 14.77 -11.17
C ALA A 184 -1.21 16.14 -11.12
N ARG A 185 -1.97 17.24 -11.26
CA ARG A 185 -1.40 18.60 -11.20
C ARG A 185 -0.79 18.91 -9.84
N ILE A 186 -1.46 18.58 -8.73
CA ILE A 186 -0.93 18.90 -7.40
C ILE A 186 0.28 18.03 -7.06
N GLN A 187 0.28 16.75 -7.42
CA GLN A 187 1.44 15.88 -7.20
C GLN A 187 2.63 16.31 -8.05
N GLN A 188 2.41 16.73 -9.31
CA GLN A 188 3.48 17.29 -10.14
C GLN A 188 4.07 18.56 -9.54
N ARG A 189 3.23 19.52 -9.14
CA ARG A 189 3.70 20.76 -8.49
C ARG A 189 4.46 20.48 -7.21
N PHE A 190 4.00 19.52 -6.41
CA PHE A 190 4.71 19.13 -5.21
C PHE A 190 6.06 18.53 -5.55
N GLU A 191 6.13 17.56 -6.47
CA GLU A 191 7.39 17.00 -6.95
C GLU A 191 8.39 18.08 -7.40
N GLU A 192 7.94 19.04 -8.20
CA GLU A 192 8.76 20.17 -8.66
C GLU A 192 9.30 20.99 -7.49
N SER A 193 8.46 21.26 -6.47
CA SER A 193 8.88 22.00 -5.28
C SER A 193 9.93 21.26 -4.43
N LEU A 194 9.95 19.93 -4.44
CA LEU A 194 10.94 19.15 -3.70
C LEU A 194 12.36 19.29 -4.26
N ARG A 195 12.50 19.76 -5.51
CA ARG A 195 13.80 19.82 -6.20
C ARG A 195 14.63 20.99 -5.67
N GLY A 196 15.82 20.69 -5.17
CA GLY A 196 16.77 21.69 -4.68
C GLY A 196 16.50 22.19 -3.26
N GLU A 197 15.35 21.87 -2.68
CA GLU A 197 14.93 22.34 -1.37
C GLU A 197 15.15 21.32 -0.24
N GLU A 198 15.25 21.83 0.98
CA GLU A 198 15.14 21.00 2.19
C GLU A 198 13.68 20.77 2.53
N ILE A 199 13.32 19.51 2.80
CA ILE A 199 12.02 19.12 3.30
C ILE A 199 12.14 19.01 4.82
N ARG A 200 11.23 19.64 5.54
CA ARG A 200 11.10 19.53 6.99
C ARG A 200 9.71 19.02 7.36
N VAL A 201 9.66 17.95 8.13
CA VAL A 201 8.42 17.36 8.67
C VAL A 201 8.42 17.54 10.18
N THR A 202 7.35 18.13 10.72
CA THR A 202 7.20 18.34 12.16
C THR A 202 5.86 17.83 12.67
N THR A 203 5.79 17.45 13.95
CA THR A 203 4.53 17.12 14.64
C THR A 203 4.50 17.71 16.04
N SER A 204 3.30 17.85 16.59
CA SER A 204 3.10 18.29 17.99
C SER A 204 3.76 17.36 19.02
N LEU A 205 3.92 16.07 18.69
CA LEU A 205 4.58 15.07 19.52
C LEU A 205 6.12 15.19 19.56
N GLY A 206 6.69 16.09 18.75
CA GLY A 206 8.13 16.36 18.72
C GLY A 206 8.89 15.68 17.58
N THR A 207 8.19 15.28 16.51
CA THR A 207 8.89 15.00 15.24
C THR A 207 9.48 16.31 14.72
N ASP A 208 10.74 16.28 14.33
CA ASP A 208 11.42 17.32 13.55
C ASP A 208 12.49 16.60 12.72
N LEU A 209 12.10 16.23 11.50
CA LEU A 209 12.92 15.48 10.57
C LEU A 209 13.18 16.35 9.34
N ARG A 210 14.44 16.37 8.88
CA ARG A 210 14.87 17.12 7.70
C ARG A 210 15.59 16.22 6.72
N PHE A 211 15.39 16.44 5.44
CA PHE A 211 16.06 15.70 4.38
C PHE A 211 15.97 16.42 3.03
N ARG A 212 16.76 15.97 2.06
CA ARG A 212 16.69 16.37 0.65
C ARG A 212 16.49 15.15 -0.23
N ILE A 213 15.94 15.35 -1.43
CA ILE A 213 15.72 14.25 -2.39
C ILE A 213 16.68 14.27 -3.58
N GLY A 214 17.35 15.40 -3.85
CA GLY A 214 18.18 15.57 -5.04
C GLY A 214 17.43 15.19 -6.32
N SER A 215 18.06 14.36 -7.15
CA SER A 215 17.49 13.83 -8.39
C SER A 215 16.81 12.46 -8.23
N ARG A 216 16.50 12.02 -7.00
CA ARG A 216 15.81 10.74 -6.77
C ARG A 216 14.49 10.69 -7.56
N PRO A 217 14.14 9.53 -8.15
CA PRO A 217 12.84 9.34 -8.78
C PRO A 217 11.71 9.61 -7.77
N VAL A 218 10.72 10.40 -8.18
CA VAL A 218 9.52 10.66 -7.38
C VAL A 218 8.37 9.92 -8.02
N ASN A 219 7.74 9.07 -7.24
CA ASN A 219 6.66 8.21 -7.70
C ASN A 219 5.32 8.88 -7.41
N ARG A 220 4.58 9.18 -8.47
CA ARG A 220 3.26 9.79 -8.42
C ARG A 220 2.20 8.72 -8.59
N GLN A 221 1.47 8.40 -7.52
CA GLN A 221 0.24 7.63 -7.61
C GLN A 221 -0.89 8.63 -7.90
N ASP A 222 -0.91 9.12 -9.15
CA ASP A 222 -1.87 10.09 -9.67
C ASP A 222 -3.00 9.44 -10.50
N GLY A 223 -2.96 8.11 -10.64
CA GLY A 223 -3.95 7.32 -11.37
C GLY A 223 -3.69 7.21 -12.87
N ASP A 224 -2.61 7.77 -13.42
CA ASP A 224 -2.25 7.58 -14.83
C ASP A 224 -1.55 6.23 -15.06
N ALA A 225 -2.33 5.21 -15.44
CA ALA A 225 -1.83 3.89 -15.79
C ALA A 225 -1.68 3.70 -17.31
N SER A 226 -1.45 4.78 -18.06
CA SER A 226 -1.22 4.74 -19.50
C SER A 226 0.10 4.09 -19.88
N ARG A 227 0.19 3.63 -21.14
CA ARG A 227 1.46 3.16 -21.72
C ARG A 227 2.52 4.25 -21.68
N ALA A 228 2.16 5.47 -22.06
CA ALA A 228 3.08 6.61 -22.10
C ALA A 228 3.71 6.90 -20.73
N ARG A 229 2.94 6.78 -19.62
CA ARG A 229 3.49 6.86 -18.26
C ARG A 229 4.52 5.75 -18.03
N ALA A 230 4.15 4.50 -18.30
CA ALA A 230 5.00 3.34 -18.05
C ALA A 230 6.30 3.38 -18.85
N GLU A 231 6.27 3.79 -20.13
CA GLU A 231 7.46 3.91 -20.99
C GLU A 231 8.48 4.91 -20.43
N ASN A 232 8.01 5.97 -19.77
CA ASN A 232 8.87 6.97 -19.10
C ASN A 232 9.22 6.59 -17.66
N GLY A 233 8.74 5.45 -17.15
CA GLY A 233 8.95 5.01 -15.77
C GLY A 233 10.40 4.65 -15.49
N ILE A 234 10.93 5.16 -14.36
CA ILE A 234 12.32 4.92 -13.94
C ILE A 234 12.38 3.73 -12.98
N THR A 235 11.40 3.65 -12.07
CA THR A 235 11.31 2.61 -11.06
C THR A 235 10.22 1.61 -11.41
N LEU A 236 10.22 0.46 -10.73
CA LEU A 236 9.13 -0.51 -10.83
C LEU A 236 7.77 0.17 -10.59
N ILE A 237 7.66 0.98 -9.53
CA ILE A 237 6.41 1.58 -9.09
C ILE A 237 5.85 2.59 -10.12
N ASP A 238 6.68 3.18 -10.99
CA ASP A 238 6.19 4.02 -12.09
C ASP A 238 5.38 3.24 -13.13
N ARG A 239 5.54 1.92 -13.17
CA ARG A 239 4.78 1.01 -14.03
C ARG A 239 3.61 0.35 -13.29
N GLU A 240 3.43 0.68 -12.01
CA GLU A 240 2.42 0.08 -11.12
C GLU A 240 1.57 1.15 -10.45
N ILE A 241 0.38 1.35 -11.00
CA ILE A 241 -0.55 2.35 -10.48
C ILE A 241 -1.57 1.70 -9.56
N GLU A 242 -1.64 2.19 -8.34
CA GLU A 242 -2.62 1.76 -7.37
C GLU A 242 -3.90 2.58 -7.48
N LEU A 243 -5.04 1.90 -7.45
CA LEU A 243 -6.35 2.52 -7.49
C LEU A 243 -7.19 2.07 -6.28
N PRO A 244 -7.76 2.99 -5.48
CA PRO A 244 -7.71 4.46 -5.64
C PRO A 244 -6.30 5.07 -5.46
N ALA A 245 -6.00 6.08 -6.27
CA ALA A 245 -4.70 6.77 -6.28
C ALA A 245 -4.64 7.84 -5.19
N GLY A 246 -3.45 8.37 -4.86
CA GLY A 246 -3.39 9.53 -3.97
C GLY A 246 -2.03 9.89 -3.38
N ALA A 247 -1.10 8.96 -3.26
CA ALA A 247 0.20 9.24 -2.66
C ALA A 247 1.26 9.70 -3.67
N LEU A 248 2.12 10.62 -3.24
CA LEU A 248 3.44 10.84 -3.82
C LEU A 248 4.48 10.24 -2.88
N ARG A 249 5.45 9.50 -3.43
CA ARG A 249 6.42 8.71 -2.68
C ARG A 249 7.84 8.99 -3.17
N VAL A 250 8.81 9.08 -2.26
CA VAL A 250 10.22 9.26 -2.59
C VAL A 250 11.12 8.69 -1.50
N ALA A 251 12.22 8.05 -1.91
CA ALA A 251 13.34 7.75 -1.01
C ALA A 251 14.26 8.99 -0.95
N PRO A 252 14.41 9.65 0.22
CA PRO A 252 15.36 10.75 0.36
C PRO A 252 16.81 10.30 0.12
N LEU A 253 17.71 11.28 -0.06
CA LEU A 253 19.14 11.03 0.00
C LEU A 253 19.51 10.66 1.44
N GLU A 254 20.00 9.43 1.62
CA GLU A 254 20.19 8.81 2.92
C GLU A 254 21.06 9.69 3.84
N GLU A 255 22.17 10.20 3.32
CA GLU A 255 23.12 11.06 4.03
C GLU A 255 22.55 12.41 4.48
N THR A 256 21.38 12.80 3.99
CA THR A 256 20.76 14.10 4.34
C THR A 256 19.67 13.98 5.40
N VAL A 257 19.26 12.76 5.76
CA VAL A 257 18.16 12.53 6.70
C VAL A 257 18.67 12.74 8.14
N GLU A 258 18.21 13.82 8.76
CA GLU A 258 18.64 14.27 10.09
C GLU A 258 17.43 14.62 10.96
N GLY A 259 17.52 14.34 12.27
CA GLY A 259 16.55 14.80 13.25
C GLY A 259 15.86 13.66 13.99
N THR A 260 14.61 13.87 14.42
CA THR A 260 13.89 12.91 15.28
C THR A 260 12.49 12.64 14.76
N ILE A 261 12.10 11.37 14.77
CA ILE A 261 10.70 10.96 14.58
C ILE A 261 10.13 10.58 15.95
N ALA A 262 9.06 11.26 16.36
CA ALA A 262 8.29 10.95 17.56
C ALA A 262 6.98 10.24 17.16
N PHE A 263 6.82 9.00 17.61
CA PHE A 263 5.73 8.15 17.18
C PHE A 263 4.50 8.32 18.10
N PRO A 264 3.28 8.37 17.54
CA PRO A 264 2.08 8.12 18.34
C PRO A 264 2.11 6.70 18.93
N PRO A 265 1.20 6.36 19.87
CA PRO A 265 1.08 4.99 20.36
C PRO A 265 1.05 3.99 19.20
N SER A 266 1.96 3.03 19.22
CA SER A 266 2.21 2.13 18.09
C SER A 266 2.48 0.71 18.56
N GLN A 267 2.62 -0.24 17.63
CA GLN A 267 2.95 -1.63 17.95
C GLN A 267 4.24 -2.05 17.26
N TRP A 268 5.20 -2.57 18.01
CA TRP A 268 6.46 -3.10 17.50
C TRP A 268 6.62 -4.53 17.97
N ASP A 269 7.05 -5.43 17.08
CA ASP A 269 7.11 -6.87 17.37
C ASP A 269 5.82 -7.37 18.07
N SER A 270 4.66 -6.96 17.53
CA SER A 270 3.31 -7.25 18.04
C SER A 270 3.03 -6.80 19.49
N ARG A 271 3.84 -5.88 20.04
CA ARG A 271 3.70 -5.36 21.42
C ARG A 271 3.47 -3.85 21.41
N PRO A 272 2.65 -3.31 22.32
CA PRO A 272 2.40 -1.87 22.40
C PRO A 272 3.67 -1.11 22.83
N VAL A 273 3.87 0.05 22.21
CA VAL A 273 4.98 0.98 22.48
C VAL A 273 4.41 2.39 22.62
N VAL A 274 4.85 3.10 23.66
CA VAL A 274 4.39 4.46 24.00
C VAL A 274 5.60 5.38 24.14
N GLY A 275 5.48 6.61 23.64
CA GLY A 275 6.50 7.65 23.76
C GLY A 275 7.77 7.38 22.95
N LEU A 276 7.68 6.55 21.90
CA LEU A 276 8.83 6.19 21.07
C LEU A 276 9.37 7.40 20.30
N ARG A 277 10.69 7.60 20.41
CA ARG A 277 11.46 8.56 19.63
C ARG A 277 12.66 7.87 19.00
N LEU A 278 12.85 8.10 17.70
CA LEU A 278 13.99 7.62 16.93
C LEU A 278 14.78 8.81 16.41
N ARG A 279 16.05 8.91 16.80
CA ARG A 279 16.95 9.95 16.29
C ARG A 279 17.74 9.42 15.09
N PHE A 280 17.73 10.20 14.02
CA PHE A 280 18.40 9.94 12.76
C PHE A 280 19.62 10.85 12.59
N VAL A 281 20.71 10.24 12.14
CA VAL A 281 21.89 10.91 11.58
C VAL A 281 22.26 10.17 10.31
N GLU A 282 22.41 10.87 9.19
CA GLU A 282 22.68 10.30 7.87
C GLU A 282 21.76 9.10 7.56
N GLY A 283 20.46 9.27 7.84
CA GLY A 283 19.43 8.27 7.57
C GLY A 283 19.51 7.00 8.41
N ARG A 284 20.34 7.00 9.46
CA ARG A 284 20.48 5.90 10.41
C ARG A 284 19.88 6.24 11.76
N VAL A 285 19.10 5.32 12.33
CA VAL A 285 18.70 5.36 13.73
C VAL A 285 19.94 5.19 14.61
N VAL A 286 20.33 6.27 15.29
CA VAL A 286 21.50 6.32 16.19
C VAL A 286 21.13 6.39 17.67
N ASP A 287 19.89 6.73 17.99
CA ASP A 287 19.35 6.72 19.35
C ASP A 287 17.87 6.31 19.33
N ILE A 288 17.46 5.54 20.34
CA ILE A 288 16.11 5.01 20.51
C ILE A 288 15.70 5.24 21.97
N SER A 289 14.58 5.92 22.19
CA SER A 289 13.96 6.05 23.51
C SER A 289 12.47 5.77 23.44
N ALA A 290 11.90 5.24 24.51
CA ALA A 290 10.46 5.04 24.65
C ALA A 290 10.08 5.07 26.13
N ASP A 291 8.88 5.53 26.44
CA ASP A 291 8.34 5.50 27.81
C ASP A 291 8.01 4.06 28.23
N SER A 292 7.56 3.24 27.28
CA SER A 292 7.39 1.79 27.45
C SER A 292 7.52 1.03 26.12
N GLY A 293 7.89 -0.24 26.20
CA GLY A 293 7.99 -1.13 25.02
C GLY A 293 9.31 -1.07 24.23
N LEU A 294 10.36 -0.43 24.77
CA LEU A 294 11.67 -0.27 24.10
C LEU A 294 12.25 -1.59 23.58
N THR A 295 12.23 -2.66 24.40
CA THR A 295 12.76 -3.98 24.01
C THR A 295 12.05 -4.56 22.78
N ALA A 296 10.79 -4.21 22.53
CA ALA A 296 10.07 -4.66 21.36
C ALA A 296 10.54 -3.95 20.08
N VAL A 297 10.81 -2.64 20.18
CA VAL A 297 11.41 -1.84 19.10
C VAL A 297 12.79 -2.40 18.72
N GLU A 298 13.63 -2.64 19.73
CA GLU A 298 14.97 -3.18 19.50
C GLU A 298 14.94 -4.60 18.92
N ALA A 299 14.03 -5.45 19.40
CA ALA A 299 13.87 -6.81 18.87
C ALA A 299 13.49 -6.79 17.38
N GLU A 300 12.51 -5.96 16.99
CA GLU A 300 12.09 -5.84 15.59
C GLU A 300 13.24 -5.31 14.71
N MET A 301 13.88 -4.21 15.11
CA MET A 301 14.98 -3.61 14.35
C MET A 301 16.17 -4.54 14.20
N ASN A 302 16.51 -5.30 15.25
CA ASN A 302 17.61 -6.26 15.20
C ASN A 302 17.26 -7.47 14.32
N GLY A 303 16.02 -7.95 14.38
CA GLY A 303 15.52 -9.02 13.50
C GLY A 303 15.51 -8.62 12.02
N ALA A 304 15.30 -7.35 11.73
CA ALA A 304 15.35 -6.76 10.39
C ALA A 304 16.78 -6.54 9.85
N GLY A 305 17.82 -6.80 10.65
CA GLY A 305 19.21 -6.61 10.25
C GLY A 305 19.57 -5.14 9.96
N PRO A 306 20.56 -4.87 9.09
CA PRO A 306 21.03 -3.51 8.81
C PRO A 306 19.93 -2.55 8.31
N ALA A 307 18.93 -3.07 7.57
CA ALA A 307 17.82 -2.27 7.05
C ALA A 307 16.88 -1.78 8.17
N GLY A 308 16.76 -2.51 9.29
CA GLY A 308 15.85 -2.18 10.40
C GLY A 308 16.08 -0.81 11.03
N ARG A 309 17.29 -0.24 10.85
CA ARG A 309 17.69 1.06 11.40
C ARG A 309 17.86 2.14 10.33
N ARG A 310 17.31 1.95 9.13
CA ARG A 310 17.44 2.89 8.02
C ARG A 310 16.12 3.59 7.75
N PHE A 311 16.20 4.87 7.42
CA PHE A 311 15.07 5.60 6.86
C PHE A 311 14.82 5.12 5.42
N ARG A 312 13.55 4.83 5.09
CA ARG A 312 13.16 4.28 3.78
C ARG A 312 12.56 5.33 2.87
N GLU A 313 11.48 5.96 3.32
CA GLU A 313 10.56 6.66 2.44
C GLU A 313 9.90 7.81 3.17
N PHE A 314 9.78 8.92 2.46
CA PHE A 314 8.78 9.95 2.70
C PHE A 314 7.65 9.76 1.69
N ALA A 315 6.40 9.75 2.17
CA ALA A 315 5.24 9.85 1.30
C ALA A 315 4.23 10.85 1.85
N LEU A 316 3.49 11.49 0.94
CA LEU A 316 2.41 12.41 1.27
C LEU A 316 1.17 12.04 0.44
N GLY A 317 0.04 11.86 1.12
CA GLY A 317 -1.26 11.68 0.49
C GLY A 317 -1.88 13.00 0.04
N PHE A 318 -2.53 12.97 -1.13
CA PHE A 318 -3.18 14.10 -1.78
C PHE A 318 -4.65 13.86 -2.11
N ASN A 319 -5.17 12.63 -1.96
CA ASN A 319 -6.53 12.34 -2.36
C ASN A 319 -7.54 12.80 -1.30
N GLU A 320 -8.35 13.81 -1.62
CA GLU A 320 -9.38 14.35 -0.72
C GLU A 320 -10.49 13.34 -0.41
N GLU A 321 -10.81 12.42 -1.33
CA GLU A 321 -11.81 11.37 -1.12
C GLU A 321 -11.35 10.27 -0.15
N LEU A 322 -10.05 10.23 0.15
CA LEU A 322 -9.43 9.33 1.13
C LEU A 322 -8.97 10.06 2.39
N ALA A 323 -9.36 11.33 2.59
CA ALA A 323 -9.00 12.06 3.80
C ALA A 323 -9.48 11.33 5.06
N VAL A 324 -8.70 11.43 6.15
CA VAL A 324 -9.08 10.87 7.45
C VAL A 324 -10.41 11.51 7.89
N PRO A 325 -11.48 10.72 8.11
CA PRO A 325 -12.77 11.27 8.49
C PRO A 325 -12.72 11.97 9.86
N ASP A 326 -13.36 13.13 9.99
CA ASP A 326 -13.38 13.88 11.27
C ASP A 326 -14.16 13.14 12.37
N ARG A 327 -15.12 12.27 11.99
CA ARG A 327 -15.90 11.42 12.91
C ARG A 327 -15.48 9.97 12.75
N ASN A 328 -15.19 9.30 13.87
CA ASN A 328 -14.70 7.92 13.92
C ASN A 328 -13.47 7.74 12.99
N PRO A 329 -12.37 8.44 13.29
CA PRO A 329 -11.25 8.56 12.37
C PRO A 329 -10.54 7.21 12.21
N TRP A 330 -10.10 6.95 10.98
CA TRP A 330 -9.27 5.83 10.57
C TRP A 330 -8.45 6.30 9.36
N ILE A 331 -7.38 5.59 9.01
CA ILE A 331 -6.53 5.95 7.88
C ILE A 331 -6.96 5.14 6.65
N PRO A 332 -7.55 5.78 5.62
CA PRO A 332 -7.94 5.10 4.40
C PRO A 332 -6.75 4.78 3.50
N TYR A 333 -6.83 3.63 2.84
CA TYR A 333 -6.03 3.18 1.70
C TYR A 333 -4.54 3.57 1.79
N TYR A 334 -3.77 2.86 2.62
CA TYR A 334 -2.32 3.07 2.81
C TYR A 334 -1.90 4.52 3.06
N GLY A 335 -2.79 5.34 3.65
CA GLY A 335 -2.52 6.73 3.95
C GLY A 335 -2.45 7.61 2.70
N TYR A 336 -3.21 7.30 1.65
CA TYR A 336 -3.22 8.07 0.40
C TYR A 336 -4.11 9.32 0.49
N GLY A 337 -4.84 9.43 1.60
CA GLY A 337 -5.65 10.58 1.98
C GLY A 337 -4.88 11.88 2.07
N ALA A 338 -5.53 12.96 1.64
CA ALA A 338 -5.01 14.32 1.70
C ALA A 338 -4.43 14.65 3.10
N GLY A 339 -3.14 15.01 3.14
CA GLY A 339 -2.44 15.47 4.33
C GLY A 339 -1.86 14.37 5.23
N VAL A 340 -2.11 13.08 4.94
CA VAL A 340 -1.48 11.97 5.67
C VAL A 340 -0.04 11.81 5.20
N VAL A 341 0.90 11.88 6.15
CA VAL A 341 2.33 11.67 5.89
C VAL A 341 2.73 10.25 6.28
N ARG A 342 3.57 9.61 5.48
CA ARG A 342 4.30 8.39 5.87
C ARG A 342 5.79 8.68 6.03
N LEU A 343 6.33 8.27 7.18
CA LEU A 343 7.77 8.23 7.43
C LEU A 343 8.15 6.79 7.74
N SER A 344 8.80 6.14 6.79
CA SER A 344 8.96 4.69 6.79
C SER A 344 10.40 4.27 7.09
N LEU A 345 10.58 3.05 7.60
CA LEU A 345 11.90 2.44 7.81
C LEU A 345 12.14 1.28 6.85
N GLY A 346 13.40 0.95 6.60
CA GLY A 346 13.80 -0.26 5.89
C GLY A 346 14.48 -0.07 4.53
N ASP A 347 14.45 -1.14 3.75
CA ASP A 347 14.85 -1.21 2.34
C ASP A 347 14.22 -0.05 1.57
N ASN A 348 14.88 0.58 0.61
CA ASN A 348 14.29 1.63 -0.22
C ASN A 348 14.64 1.47 -1.70
N SER A 349 15.12 0.27 -2.07
CA SER A 349 15.59 -0.04 -3.41
C SER A 349 14.50 0.07 -4.47
N GLU A 350 13.24 -0.25 -4.13
CA GLU A 350 12.09 -0.11 -5.05
C GLU A 350 11.81 1.35 -5.45
N LEU A 351 12.21 2.31 -4.61
CA LEU A 351 12.06 3.76 -4.82
C LEU A 351 13.34 4.40 -5.38
N GLY A 352 14.32 3.57 -5.78
CA GLY A 352 15.59 4.01 -6.31
C GLY A 352 16.61 4.43 -5.26
N GLY A 353 16.43 4.07 -3.98
CA GLY A 353 17.43 4.25 -2.92
C GLY A 353 18.49 3.13 -2.87
N THR A 354 19.41 3.22 -1.91
CA THR A 354 20.57 2.30 -1.77
C THR A 354 20.43 1.28 -0.64
N VAL A 355 19.44 1.43 0.23
CA VAL A 355 19.19 0.53 1.35
C VAL A 355 18.51 -0.72 0.82
N THR A 356 19.12 -1.87 1.09
CA THR A 356 18.56 -3.20 0.77
C THR A 356 18.36 -4.02 2.04
N GLY A 357 17.54 -5.07 1.94
CA GLY A 357 17.34 -6.03 3.03
C GLY A 357 15.90 -6.53 3.17
N GLY A 358 15.00 -6.10 2.29
CA GLY A 358 13.61 -6.56 2.22
C GLY A 358 12.69 -6.13 3.36
N TYR A 359 13.24 -5.72 4.51
CA TYR A 359 12.46 -5.16 5.61
C TYR A 359 11.86 -3.81 5.20
N PHE A 360 10.59 -3.59 5.55
CA PHE A 360 9.96 -2.29 5.45
C PHE A 360 8.92 -2.11 6.54
N ARG A 361 8.73 -0.87 6.96
CA ARG A 361 7.75 -0.49 7.96
C ARG A 361 7.17 0.88 7.64
N TRP A 362 5.86 0.92 7.36
CA TRP A 362 5.14 2.18 7.20
C TRP A 362 4.69 2.72 8.54
N ASN A 363 4.86 4.02 8.74
CA ASN A 363 4.36 4.72 9.92
C ASN A 363 3.63 5.98 9.46
N PHE A 364 2.44 6.19 9.99
CA PHE A 364 1.50 7.20 9.51
C PHE A 364 1.37 8.35 10.50
N PHE A 365 1.38 9.57 9.97
CA PHE A 365 1.29 10.80 10.74
C PHE A 365 0.15 11.63 10.16
N MET A 366 -0.89 11.84 10.96
CA MET A 366 -2.13 12.53 10.56
C MET A 366 -2.18 13.98 11.07
N ASP A 367 -1.17 14.42 11.81
CA ASP A 367 -1.04 15.74 12.41
C ASP A 367 0.26 16.45 11.98
N ALA A 368 0.90 15.96 10.91
CA ALA A 368 2.18 16.48 10.46
C ALA A 368 2.05 17.83 9.74
N THR A 369 3.04 18.69 9.96
CA THR A 369 3.30 19.87 9.14
C THR A 369 4.50 19.60 8.24
N VAL A 370 4.32 19.77 6.93
CA VAL A 370 5.36 19.57 5.91
C VAL A 370 5.71 20.91 5.29
N THR A 371 6.98 21.27 5.40
CA THR A 371 7.56 22.48 4.80
C THR A 371 8.60 22.07 3.77
N VAL A 372 8.60 22.73 2.61
CA VAL A 372 9.59 22.57 1.55
C VAL A 372 10.20 23.94 1.29
N GLY A 373 11.47 24.12 1.61
CA GLY A 373 12.08 25.45 1.65
C GLY A 373 11.37 26.35 2.67
N ASP A 374 10.77 27.44 2.21
CA ASP A 374 9.94 28.36 3.01
C ASP A 374 8.43 28.10 2.88
N GLN A 375 8.02 27.16 2.03
CA GLN A 375 6.61 26.91 1.72
C GLN A 375 6.03 25.80 2.57
N VAL A 376 4.93 26.10 3.27
CA VAL A 376 4.14 25.10 3.99
C VAL A 376 3.16 24.45 3.02
N TRP A 377 3.24 23.13 2.86
CA TRP A 377 2.36 22.33 2.00
C TRP A 377 1.26 21.63 2.80
N VAL A 378 1.61 21.17 4.00
CA VAL A 378 0.70 20.55 4.95
C VAL A 378 0.85 21.28 6.27
N ARG A 379 -0.28 21.61 6.92
CA ARG A 379 -0.30 22.15 8.27
C ARG A 379 -1.21 21.28 9.14
N ASP A 380 -0.65 20.70 10.19
CA ASP A 380 -1.36 19.87 11.16
C ASP A 380 -2.25 18.80 10.50
N GLY A 381 -1.70 18.11 9.48
CA GLY A 381 -2.38 17.06 8.73
C GLY A 381 -3.38 17.53 7.67
N LYS A 382 -3.47 18.84 7.40
CA LYS A 382 -4.34 19.39 6.35
C LYS A 382 -3.50 20.00 5.22
N LEU A 383 -3.82 19.66 3.97
CA LEU A 383 -3.23 20.33 2.81
C LEU A 383 -3.61 21.81 2.82
N VAL A 384 -2.62 22.70 2.68
CA VAL A 384 -2.85 24.15 2.61
C VAL A 384 -2.61 24.72 1.22
N MET A 385 -1.84 24.02 0.40
CA MET A 385 -1.66 24.31 -1.03
C MET A 385 -2.64 23.44 -1.83
N ARG A 386 -3.37 24.05 -2.77
CA ARG A 386 -4.30 23.37 -3.68
C ARG A 386 -3.90 23.58 -5.13
#